data_AF-A0A838V7G5-F1
#
_entry.id   AF-A0A838V7G5-F1
#
_cell.length_a   1.000
_cell.length_b   1.000
_cell.length_c   1.000
_cell.angle_alpha   90.00
_cell.angle_beta   90.00
_cell.angle_gamma   90.00
#
_symmetry.space_group_name_H-M   'P 1'
#
loop_
_entity.id
_entity.type
_entity.pdbx_description
1 polymer ?
#
loop_
_entity_poly.entity_id
_entity_poly.type
_entity_poly.pdbx_seq_one_letter_code
_entity_poly.pdbx_strand_id
1 'polypeptide(L)'
;MAQALIRKLNENTLAAYRASAEAKGRSLEAELREVLERNQPMRPKDPDYLEALSKRLRATTLDGPGGTDSTPHIRWARDTNHGKLGGAGKPTG
;
A
#
# COMPACT_ATOMS: atom_id res chain seq x y z
N MET A 1 -13.82 2.22 27.87
CA MET A 1 -12.96 3.42 27.87
C MET A 1 -11.62 3.03 28.46
N ALA A 2 -10.54 3.19 27.70
CA ALA A 2 -9.18 2.89 28.16
C ALA A 2 -8.41 4.21 28.32
N GLN A 3 -7.55 4.31 29.33
CA GLN A 3 -6.73 5.48 29.60
C GLN A 3 -5.25 5.08 29.62
N ALA A 4 -4.41 5.89 28.98
CA ALA A 4 -2.95 5.71 28.98
C ALA A 4 -2.28 7.01 29.43
N LEU A 5 -1.21 6.89 30.23
CA LEU A 5 -0.40 8.02 30.67
C LEU A 5 0.96 7.95 29.97
N ILE A 6 1.26 8.96 29.15
CA ILE A 6 2.56 9.10 28.49
C ILE A 6 3.42 10.04 29.32
N ARG A 7 4.53 9.53 29.87
CA ARG A 7 5.47 10.29 30.71
C ARG A 7 6.73 10.61 29.93
N LYS A 8 7.44 11.67 30.35
CA LYS A 8 8.74 12.08 29.79
C LYS A 8 8.71 12.31 28.27
N LEU A 9 7.66 12.96 27.77
CA LEU A 9 7.62 13.38 26.37
C LEU A 9 8.58 14.55 26.16
N ASN A 10 9.27 14.58 25.02
CA ASN A 10 10.07 15.73 24.64
C ASN A 10 9.16 16.95 24.44
N GLU A 11 9.52 18.09 25.03
CA GLU A 11 8.77 19.35 24.94
C GLU A 11 8.58 19.81 23.50
N ASN A 12 9.60 19.63 22.65
CA ASN A 12 9.52 19.98 21.23
C ASN A 12 8.46 19.13 20.50
N THR A 13 8.34 17.85 20.87
CA THR A 13 7.33 16.96 20.30
C THR A 13 5.93 17.39 20.75
N LEU A 14 5.76 17.76 22.02
CA LEU A 14 4.48 18.24 22.53
C LEU A 14 4.04 19.54 21.84
N ALA A 15 4.97 20.47 21.63
CA ALA A 15 4.71 21.73 20.93
C ALA A 15 4.28 21.49 19.47
N ALA A 16 4.97 20.59 18.76
CA ALA A 16 4.62 20.25 17.38
C ALA A 16 3.20 19.67 17.25
N TYR A 17 2.81 18.76 18.15
CA TYR A 17 1.45 18.20 18.13
C TYR A 17 0.38 19.21 18.55
N ARG A 18 0.69 20.13 19.46
CA ARG A 18 -0.22 21.23 19.82
C ARG A 18 -0.49 22.14 18.62
N ALA A 19 0.56 22.55 17.90
CA ALA A 19 0.42 23.34 16.68
C ALA A 19 -0.38 22.61 15.60
N SER A 20 -0.16 21.30 15.42
CA SER A 20 -0.96 20.47 14.49
C SER A 20 -2.43 20.43 14.90
N ALA A 21 -2.73 20.28 16.19
CA ALA A 21 -4.09 20.22 16.70
C ALA A 21 -4.83 21.55 16.49
N GLU A 22 -4.16 22.67 16.77
CA GLU A 22 -4.67 24.04 16.53
C GLU A 22 -4.94 24.27 15.04
N ALA A 23 -4.01 23.89 14.15
CA ALA A 23 -4.19 24.03 12.70
C ALA A 23 -5.38 23.22 12.16
N LYS A 24 -5.73 22.11 12.81
CA LYS A 24 -6.88 21.25 12.45
C LYS A 24 -8.15 21.58 13.26
N GLY A 25 -8.12 22.59 14.12
CA GLY A 25 -9.27 23.00 14.94
C GLY A 25 -9.74 21.93 15.93
N ARG A 26 -8.83 21.09 16.44
CA ARG A 26 -9.15 19.98 17.35
C ARG A 26 -8.35 20.01 18.64
N SER A 27 -8.80 19.27 19.65
CA SER A 27 -8.04 19.12 20.89
C SER A 27 -6.76 18.31 20.67
N LEU A 28 -5.74 18.57 21.49
CA LEU A 28 -4.50 17.80 21.47
C LEU A 28 -4.75 16.31 21.71
N GLU A 29 -5.68 15.96 22.62
CA GLU A 29 -6.06 14.56 22.86
C GLU A 29 -6.67 13.93 21.60
N ALA A 30 -7.52 14.64 20.87
CA ALA A 30 -8.11 14.14 19.63
C ALA A 30 -7.05 13.93 18.53
N GLU A 31 -6.09 14.84 18.41
CA GLU A 31 -4.93 14.67 17.50
C GLU A 31 -4.12 13.42 17.88
N LEU A 32 -3.77 13.26 19.15
CA LEU A 32 -2.98 12.12 19.62
C LEU A 32 -3.75 10.81 19.43
N ARG A 33 -5.06 10.80 19.68
CA ARG A 33 -5.91 9.63 19.46
C ARG A 33 -5.89 9.18 18.00
N GLU A 34 -6.09 10.12 17.07
CA GLU A 34 -6.04 9.79 15.65
C GLU A 34 -4.66 9.27 15.22
N VAL A 35 -3.59 9.88 15.71
CA VAL A 35 -2.23 9.43 15.41
C VAL A 35 -1.99 8.01 15.92
N LEU A 36 -2.48 7.67 17.11
CA LEU A 36 -2.35 6.33 17.68
C LEU A 36 -3.19 5.30 16.91
N GLU A 37 -4.42 5.65 16.51
CA GLU A 37 -5.31 4.78 15.73
C GLU A 37 -4.75 4.55 14.32
N ARG A 38 -4.24 5.60 13.68
CA ARG A 38 -3.64 5.51 12.34
C ARG A 38 -2.36 4.69 12.32
N ASN A 39 -1.55 4.77 13.38
CA ASN A 39 -0.31 4.02 13.52
C ASN A 39 -0.49 2.72 14.31
N GLN A 40 -1.73 2.23 14.43
CA GLN A 40 -1.98 0.98 15.11
C GLN A 40 -1.16 -0.12 14.42
N PRO A 41 -0.31 -0.86 15.17
CA PRO A 41 0.50 -1.91 14.58
C PRO A 41 -0.42 -2.90 13.89
N MET A 42 -0.11 -3.20 12.63
CA MET A 42 -0.83 -4.25 11.92
C MET A 42 -0.72 -5.52 12.75
N ARG A 43 -1.88 -6.05 13.18
CA ARG A 43 -1.90 -7.38 13.79
C ARG A 43 -1.26 -8.33 12.78
N PRO A 44 -0.28 -9.16 13.19
CA PRO A 44 0.24 -10.19 12.31
C PRO A 44 -0.96 -11.02 11.86
N LYS A 45 -1.25 -10.95 10.56
CA LYS A 45 -2.30 -11.77 9.96
C LYS A 45 -1.77 -13.19 9.95
N ASP A 46 -2.62 -14.11 10.39
CA ASP A 46 -2.34 -15.54 10.33
C ASP A 46 -1.89 -15.92 8.89
N PRO A 47 -0.73 -16.57 8.71
CA PRO A 47 -0.24 -16.98 7.39
C PRO A 47 -1.31 -17.70 6.56
N ASP A 48 -2.11 -18.56 7.18
CA ASP A 48 -3.16 -19.32 6.51
C ASP A 48 -4.28 -18.40 5.98
N TYR A 49 -4.64 -17.38 6.77
CA TYR A 49 -5.59 -16.35 6.36
C TYR A 49 -5.06 -15.51 5.19
N LEU A 50 -3.77 -15.18 5.19
CA LEU A 50 -3.13 -14.44 4.11
C LEU A 50 -3.09 -15.24 2.80
N GLU A 51 -2.79 -16.54 2.88
CA GLU A 51 -2.79 -17.41 1.71
C GLU A 51 -4.19 -17.56 1.12
N ALA A 52 -5.20 -17.81 1.97
CA ALA A 52 -6.60 -17.90 1.56
C ALA A 52 -7.10 -16.60 0.91
N LEU A 53 -6.74 -15.44 1.49
CA LEU A 53 -7.08 -14.13 0.93
C LEU A 53 -6.40 -13.92 -0.43
N SER A 54 -5.12 -14.29 -0.56
CA SER A 54 -4.38 -14.20 -1.83
C SER A 54 -5.04 -15.04 -2.93
N LYS A 55 -5.39 -16.30 -2.62
CA LYS A 55 -6.09 -17.21 -3.54
C LYS A 55 -7.44 -16.63 -3.96
N ARG A 56 -8.22 -16.10 -3.01
CA ARG A 56 -9.52 -15.48 -3.29
C ARG A 56 -9.38 -14.25 -4.19
N LEU A 57 -8.44 -13.35 -3.89
CA LEU A 57 -8.21 -12.15 -4.70
C LEU A 57 -7.78 -12.52 -6.12
N ARG A 58 -6.87 -13.49 -6.27
CA ARG A 58 -6.48 -14.02 -7.60
C ARG A 58 -7.65 -14.61 -8.36
N ALA A 59 -8.53 -15.36 -7.70
CA ALA A 59 -9.71 -15.94 -8.33
C ALA A 59 -10.74 -14.90 -8.78
N THR A 60 -10.86 -13.76 -8.08
CA THR A 60 -11.76 -12.66 -8.46
C THR A 60 -11.17 -11.70 -9.50
N THR A 61 -9.86 -11.72 -9.71
CA THR A 61 -9.22 -10.83 -10.68
C THR A 61 -9.22 -11.54 -12.03
N LEU A 62 -10.21 -11.23 -12.89
CA LEU A 62 -10.44 -11.92 -14.16
C LEU A 62 -9.20 -11.90 -15.09
N ASP A 63 -8.32 -10.90 -14.97
CA ASP A 63 -7.08 -10.75 -15.74
C ASP A 63 -5.96 -10.12 -14.88
N GLY A 64 -5.47 -10.85 -13.88
CA GLY A 64 -4.28 -10.42 -13.14
C GLY A 64 -3.01 -10.62 -13.98
N PRO A 65 -1.94 -9.80 -13.82
CA PRO A 65 -0.67 -9.96 -14.54
C PRO A 65 0.04 -11.31 -14.32
N GLY A 66 -0.45 -12.15 -13.41
CA GLY A 66 0.01 -13.54 -13.24
C GLY A 66 -0.71 -14.57 -14.11
N GLY A 67 -1.79 -14.20 -14.82
CA GLY A 67 -2.54 -15.06 -15.73
C GLY A 67 -2.18 -14.88 -17.20
N THR A 68 -1.61 -13.73 -17.58
CA THR A 68 -1.19 -13.44 -18.94
C THR A 68 0.22 -13.99 -19.19
N ASP A 69 0.36 -14.94 -20.14
CA ASP A 69 1.68 -15.37 -20.59
C ASP A 69 2.41 -14.18 -21.22
N SER A 70 3.45 -13.70 -20.54
CA SER A 70 4.26 -12.55 -20.98
C SER A 70 5.31 -12.93 -22.02
N THR A 71 5.50 -14.23 -22.26
CA THR A 71 6.54 -14.75 -23.16
C THR A 71 6.43 -14.22 -24.59
N PRO A 72 5.23 -14.10 -25.21
CA PRO A 72 5.08 -13.50 -26.54
C PRO A 72 5.54 -12.04 -26.60
N HIS A 73 5.26 -11.23 -25.57
CA HIS A 73 5.68 -9.83 -25.51
C HIS A 73 7.19 -9.67 -25.34
N ILE A 74 7.81 -10.53 -24.52
CA ILE A 74 9.27 -10.57 -24.33
C ILE A 74 9.96 -10.95 -25.65
N ARG A 75 9.45 -11.97 -26.35
CA ARG A 75 9.98 -12.39 -27.66
C ARG A 75 9.86 -11.26 -28.68
N TRP A 76 8.69 -10.63 -28.79
CA TRP A 76 8.49 -9.49 -29.70
C TRP A 76 9.47 -8.35 -29.40
N ALA A 77 9.65 -7.98 -28.14
CA ALA A 77 10.57 -6.91 -27.75
C ALA A 77 12.03 -7.24 -28.11
N ARG A 78 12.46 -8.48 -27.88
CA ARG A 78 13.80 -8.97 -28.23
C ARG A 78 14.01 -8.98 -29.75
N ASP A 79 13.07 -9.56 -30.49
CA ASP A 79 13.22 -9.83 -31.92
C ASP A 79 13.05 -8.57 -32.78
N THR A 80 12.25 -7.61 -32.30
CA THR A 80 12.03 -6.33 -33.00
C THR A 80 12.81 -5.16 -32.42
N ASN A 81 13.58 -5.35 -31.35
CA ASN A 81 14.15 -4.27 -30.53
C ASN A 81 13.09 -3.19 -30.21
N HIS A 82 12.01 -3.62 -29.57
CA HIS A 82 10.85 -2.77 -29.28
C HIS A 82 10.25 -2.08 -30.53
N GLY A 83 10.27 -2.75 -31.68
CA GLY A 83 9.77 -2.24 -32.97
C GLY A 83 10.80 -1.47 -33.82
N LYS A 84 12.06 -1.36 -33.40
CA LYS A 84 13.13 -0.63 -34.14
C LYS A 84 13.75 -1.40 -35.29
N LEU A 85 13.62 -2.73 -35.34
CA LEU A 85 14.30 -3.60 -36.31
C LEU A 85 13.41 -4.19 -37.41
N GLY A 86 12.09 -3.95 -37.41
CA GLY A 86 11.21 -4.55 -38.41
C GLY A 86 9.87 -3.84 -38.59
N GLY A 87 9.62 -3.33 -39.81
CA GLY A 87 8.32 -2.85 -40.24
C GLY A 87 7.41 -4.00 -40.65
N ALA A 88 6.69 -4.60 -39.71
CA ALA A 88 5.44 -5.35 -39.95
C ALA A 88 4.81 -5.79 -38.63
N GLY A 89 3.57 -5.32 -38.37
CA GLY A 89 2.57 -5.96 -37.51
C GLY A 89 2.84 -6.00 -35.99
N LYS A 90 2.09 -5.20 -35.21
CA LYS A 90 1.84 -5.55 -33.80
C LYS A 90 1.10 -6.90 -33.76
N PRO A 91 1.40 -7.81 -32.82
CA PRO A 91 0.52 -8.93 -32.55
C PRO A 91 -0.80 -8.37 -31.98
N THR A 92 -1.88 -8.50 -32.76
CA THR A 92 -3.25 -8.29 -32.27
C THR A 92 -3.71 -9.57 -31.60
N GLY A 93 -3.89 -9.53 -30.29
CA GLY A 93 -4.41 -10.60 -29.45
C GLY A 93 -4.56 -10.07 -28.04
#